data_AF-A0A6L8GDC5-F1
#
_entry.id   AF-A0A6L8GDC5-F1
#
_cell.length_a   1.000
_cell.length_b   1.000
_cell.length_c   1.000
_cell.angle_alpha   90.00
_cell.angle_beta   90.00
_cell.angle_gamma   90.00
#
_symmetry.space_group_name_H-M   'P 1'
#
loop_
_entity.id
_entity.type
_entity.pdbx_description
1 polymer ?
#
loop_
_entity_poly.entity_id
_entity_poly.type
_entity_poly.pdbx_seq_one_letter_code
_entity_poly.pdbx_strand_id
1 'polypeptide(L)'
;REGIELRTGDRVRWTRNDVGLGLVNSRTAEVAAVRDGRVTFRLEDGRTLELGASDPQLRHLDHAWASTVHAFQGRTVDNVIAAMEAKHPNLTTQKSFYVEISRARDRAELVTDDAAELRVRLQAATGERIAALEGIGEMQRETPHRSGVAVTNRRDGRHAELVAGDGVRKGREDAGRSAGTPEPVVRDRGKDGMDLGI
;
A
#
# COMPACT_ATOMS: atom_id res chain seq x y z
N ARG A 1 -14.30 8.36 -26.25
CA ARG A 1 -12.89 8.07 -25.90
C ARG A 1 -12.04 8.74 -26.95
N GLU A 2 -11.07 9.55 -26.54
CA GLU A 2 -10.06 10.08 -27.45
C GLU A 2 -9.25 8.93 -28.06
N GLY A 3 -8.88 9.08 -29.33
CA GLY A 3 -7.95 8.17 -29.98
C GLY A 3 -6.52 8.51 -29.57
N ILE A 4 -5.70 7.48 -29.35
CA ILE A 4 -4.27 7.64 -29.08
C ILE A 4 -3.51 7.70 -30.42
N GLU A 5 -2.64 8.69 -30.59
CA GLU A 5 -1.69 8.72 -31.70
C GLU A 5 -0.45 7.92 -31.32
N LEU A 6 -0.01 6.99 -32.16
CA LEU A 6 1.15 6.15 -31.91
C LEU A 6 2.27 6.47 -32.90
N ARG A 7 3.48 6.64 -32.38
CA ARG A 7 4.70 6.82 -33.14
C ARG A 7 5.76 5.80 -32.75
N THR A 8 6.68 5.55 -33.66
CA THR A 8 7.83 4.68 -33.38
C THR A 8 8.64 5.25 -32.21
N GLY A 9 8.97 4.41 -31.23
CA GLY A 9 9.65 4.77 -30.00
C GLY A 9 8.71 5.05 -28.82
N ASP A 10 7.40 5.14 -29.03
CA ASP A 10 6.45 5.37 -27.94
C ASP A 10 6.41 4.19 -26.96
N ARG A 11 6.36 4.49 -25.66
CA ARG A 11 6.00 3.50 -24.65
C ARG A 11 4.50 3.51 -24.42
N VAL A 12 3.90 2.33 -24.46
CA VAL A 12 2.47 2.11 -24.25
C VAL A 12 2.21 1.08 -23.16
N ARG A 13 0.99 1.07 -22.65
CA ARG A 13 0.52 0.15 -21.62
C ARG A 13 -0.82 -0.43 -22.02
N TRP A 14 -1.00 -1.73 -21.80
CA TRP A 14 -2.28 -2.39 -22.03
C TRP A 14 -3.26 -2.04 -20.91
N THR A 15 -4.49 -1.67 -21.27
CA THR A 15 -5.55 -1.35 -20.30
C THR A 15 -6.48 -2.54 -20.05
N ARG A 16 -6.30 -3.66 -20.78
CA ARG A 16 -7.13 -4.86 -20.71
C ARG A 16 -6.29 -6.11 -20.92
N ASN A 17 -6.63 -7.19 -20.21
CA ASN A 17 -6.04 -8.51 -20.44
C ASN A 17 -6.55 -9.10 -21.75
N ASP A 18 -5.68 -9.79 -22.48
CA ASP A 18 -6.03 -10.69 -23.57
C ASP A 18 -5.19 -11.97 -23.45
N VAL A 19 -5.83 -13.09 -23.14
CA VAL A 19 -5.13 -14.36 -22.91
C VAL A 19 -4.59 -14.94 -24.21
N GLY A 20 -5.28 -14.75 -25.34
CA GLY A 20 -4.86 -15.28 -26.64
C GLY A 20 -3.59 -14.62 -27.15
N LEU A 21 -3.45 -13.31 -26.93
CA LEU A 21 -2.25 -12.55 -27.28
C LEU A 21 -1.20 -12.52 -26.15
N GLY A 22 -1.54 -13.06 -24.97
CA GLY A 22 -0.68 -13.02 -23.78
C GLY A 22 -0.44 -11.59 -23.28
N LEU A 23 -1.44 -10.72 -23.40
CA LEU A 23 -1.41 -9.33 -22.95
C LEU A 23 -1.98 -9.22 -21.54
N VAL A 24 -1.25 -8.52 -20.68
CA VAL A 24 -1.60 -8.33 -19.28
C VAL A 24 -1.79 -6.85 -19.02
N ASN A 25 -2.89 -6.50 -18.36
CA ASN A 25 -3.19 -5.14 -17.95
C ASN A 25 -2.02 -4.56 -17.16
N SER A 26 -1.70 -3.30 -17.47
CA SER A 26 -0.61 -2.53 -16.89
C SER A 26 0.81 -2.99 -17.28
N ARG A 27 0.95 -4.01 -18.13
CA ARG A 27 2.24 -4.35 -18.74
C ARG A 27 2.58 -3.36 -19.85
N THR A 28 3.85 -2.98 -19.95
CA THR A 28 4.29 -2.00 -20.96
C THR A 28 4.82 -2.67 -22.23
N ALA A 29 4.84 -1.92 -23.31
CA ALA A 29 5.46 -2.28 -24.58
C ALA A 29 6.02 -1.03 -25.26
N GLU A 30 6.99 -1.23 -26.15
CA GLU A 30 7.55 -0.18 -27.02
C GLU A 30 6.96 -0.33 -28.42
N VAL A 31 6.54 0.77 -29.04
CA VAL A 31 6.16 0.81 -30.45
C VAL A 31 7.43 0.75 -31.30
N ALA A 32 7.74 -0.43 -31.83
CA ALA A 32 8.95 -0.66 -32.62
C ALA A 32 8.83 -0.15 -34.07
N ALA A 33 7.62 -0.15 -34.63
CA ALA A 33 7.36 0.38 -35.96
C ALA A 33 5.87 0.71 -36.16
N VAL A 34 5.61 1.71 -37.00
CA VAL A 34 4.27 2.01 -37.55
C VAL A 34 4.43 2.12 -39.06
N ARG A 35 3.96 1.13 -39.82
CA ARG A 35 4.09 1.06 -41.29
C ARG A 35 2.91 0.31 -41.90
N ASP A 36 2.50 0.71 -43.10
CA ASP A 36 1.50 0.00 -43.92
C ASP A 36 0.17 -0.31 -43.19
N GLY A 37 -0.28 0.60 -42.33
CA GLY A 37 -1.49 0.42 -41.54
C GLY A 37 -1.37 -0.68 -40.47
N ARG A 38 -0.15 -0.98 -40.03
CA ARG A 38 0.16 -1.93 -38.95
C ARG A 38 1.06 -1.27 -37.92
N VAL A 39 0.95 -1.76 -36.70
CA VAL A 39 1.77 -1.33 -35.56
C VAL A 39 2.46 -2.55 -34.99
N THR A 40 3.78 -2.46 -34.88
CA THR A 40 4.63 -3.50 -34.30
C THR A 40 5.05 -3.07 -32.91
N PHE A 41 4.80 -3.92 -31.92
CA PHE A 41 5.15 -3.71 -30.52
C PHE A 41 6.24 -4.68 -30.09
N ARG A 42 7.23 -4.19 -29.33
CA ARG A 42 8.17 -5.00 -28.58
C ARG A 42 7.67 -5.11 -27.14
N LEU A 43 7.29 -6.32 -26.74
CA LEU A 43 6.81 -6.60 -25.38
C LEU A 43 7.99 -6.75 -24.40
N GLU A 44 7.73 -6.55 -23.11
CA GLU A 44 8.74 -6.71 -22.05
C GLU A 44 9.33 -8.13 -21.96
N ASP A 45 8.61 -9.16 -22.43
CA ASP A 45 9.14 -10.54 -22.50
C ASP A 45 10.00 -10.79 -23.75
N GLY A 46 10.28 -9.75 -24.54
CA GLY A 46 11.07 -9.82 -25.76
C GLY A 46 10.28 -10.26 -27.00
N ARG A 47 9.01 -10.67 -26.85
CA ARG A 47 8.17 -11.02 -28.02
C ARG A 47 7.83 -9.78 -28.84
N THR A 48 7.65 -10.00 -30.13
CA THR A 48 7.11 -9.00 -31.05
C THR A 48 5.64 -9.30 -31.32
N LEU A 49 4.78 -8.29 -31.19
CA LEU A 49 3.36 -8.37 -31.51
C LEU A 49 3.05 -7.37 -32.61
N GLU A 50 2.41 -7.83 -33.69
CA GLU A 50 1.98 -6.97 -34.78
C GLU A 50 0.46 -6.92 -34.83
N LEU A 51 -0.11 -5.72 -34.82
CA LEU A 51 -1.54 -5.48 -34.89
C LEU A 51 -1.86 -4.64 -36.13
N GLY A 52 -2.94 -5.00 -36.83
CA GLY A 52 -3.48 -4.16 -37.91
C GLY A 52 -4.18 -2.93 -37.34
N ALA A 53 -4.29 -1.85 -38.12
CA ALA A 53 -4.92 -0.60 -37.70
C ALA A 53 -6.40 -0.76 -37.27
N SER A 54 -7.08 -1.80 -37.76
CA SER A 54 -8.45 -2.13 -37.39
C SER A 54 -8.56 -3.08 -36.20
N ASP A 55 -7.44 -3.51 -35.61
CA ASP A 55 -7.44 -4.46 -34.51
C ASP A 55 -8.11 -3.83 -33.27
N PRO A 56 -9.12 -4.48 -32.66
CA PRO A 56 -9.82 -3.95 -31.52
C PRO A 56 -8.91 -3.74 -30.29
N GLN A 57 -7.80 -4.47 -30.19
CA GLN A 57 -6.85 -4.33 -29.10
C GLN A 57 -6.17 -2.96 -29.08
N LEU A 58 -6.09 -2.27 -30.23
CA LEU A 58 -5.60 -0.89 -30.30
C LEU A 58 -6.49 0.11 -29.54
N ARG A 59 -7.73 -0.25 -29.21
CA ARG A 59 -8.65 0.55 -28.36
C ARG A 59 -8.45 0.31 -26.86
N HIS A 60 -7.54 -0.60 -26.51
CA HIS A 60 -7.22 -1.02 -25.15
C HIS A 60 -5.74 -0.73 -24.80
N LEU A 61 -5.27 0.42 -25.28
CA LEU A 61 -3.93 0.96 -25.11
C LEU A 61 -3.98 2.38 -24.54
N ASP A 62 -2.98 2.72 -23.75
CA ASP A 62 -2.68 4.09 -23.29
C ASP A 62 -1.18 4.35 -23.38
N HIS A 63 -0.76 5.62 -23.41
CA HIS A 63 0.65 5.97 -23.27
C HIS A 63 1.16 5.57 -21.87
N ALA A 64 2.40 5.09 -21.81
CA ALA A 64 3.05 4.68 -20.56
C ALA A 64 4.08 5.70 -20.06
N TRP A 65 4.04 6.95 -20.54
CA TRP A 65 4.94 8.03 -20.11
C TRP A 65 4.66 8.49 -18.68
N ALA A 66 3.38 8.50 -18.30
CA ALA A 66 2.92 8.76 -16.95
C ALA A 66 1.90 7.69 -16.58
N SER A 67 1.83 7.33 -15.31
CA SER A 67 0.78 6.44 -14.83
C SER A 67 0.48 6.74 -13.37
N THR A 68 -0.71 6.35 -12.94
CA THR A 68 -1.20 6.64 -11.59
C THR A 68 -0.50 5.75 -10.56
N VAL A 69 -0.41 6.24 -9.32
CA VAL A 69 0.18 5.50 -8.18
C VAL A 69 -0.41 4.10 -8.04
N HIS A 70 -1.72 3.97 -8.23
CA HIS A 70 -2.42 2.71 -8.11
C HIS A 70 -2.01 1.70 -9.20
N ALA A 71 -1.82 2.17 -10.44
CA ALA A 71 -1.39 1.33 -11.55
C ALA A 71 0.08 0.84 -11.44
N PHE A 72 0.87 1.45 -10.55
CA PHE A 72 2.26 1.07 -10.25
C PHE A 72 2.44 0.27 -8.96
N GLN A 73 1.35 -0.12 -8.29
CA GLN A 73 1.46 -0.79 -6.99
C GLN A 73 2.29 -2.09 -7.09
N GLY A 74 3.34 -2.18 -6.27
CA GLY A 74 4.22 -3.35 -6.20
C GLY A 74 5.41 -3.33 -7.16
N ARG A 75 5.58 -2.27 -7.96
CA ARG A 75 6.78 -2.08 -8.79
C ARG A 75 7.75 -1.13 -8.11
N THR A 76 9.04 -1.47 -8.16
CA THR A 76 10.13 -0.56 -7.78
C THR A 76 10.79 -0.07 -9.05
N VAL A 77 11.06 1.23 -9.13
CA VAL A 77 11.77 1.85 -10.26
C VAL A 77 12.98 2.59 -9.72
N ASP A 78 14.02 2.75 -10.55
CA ASP A 78 15.24 3.40 -10.10
C ASP A 78 14.99 4.88 -9.77
N ASN A 79 14.17 5.55 -10.60
CA ASN A 79 13.84 6.96 -10.46
C ASN A 79 12.33 7.20 -10.54
N VAL A 80 11.80 8.09 -9.69
CA VAL A 80 10.40 8.56 -9.72
C VAL A 80 10.36 10.08 -9.88
N ILE A 81 9.49 10.55 -10.76
CA ILE A 81 9.01 11.94 -10.76
C ILE A 81 7.53 11.87 -10.38
N ALA A 82 7.21 12.37 -9.19
CA ALA A 82 5.86 12.43 -8.66
C ALA A 82 5.28 13.83 -8.88
N ALA A 83 4.07 13.92 -9.38
CA ALA A 83 3.35 15.17 -9.53
C ALA A 83 2.18 15.19 -8.55
N MET A 84 2.20 16.12 -7.59
CA MET A 84 1.17 16.22 -6.56
C MET A 84 0.81 17.68 -6.31
N GLU A 85 -0.45 18.02 -6.56
CA GLU A 85 -0.96 19.39 -6.39
C GLU A 85 -1.46 19.60 -4.96
N ALA A 86 -1.12 20.74 -4.36
CA ALA A 86 -1.60 21.11 -3.03
C ALA A 86 -3.13 21.24 -2.98
N LYS A 87 -3.75 21.63 -4.09
CA LYS A 87 -5.17 21.97 -4.19
C LYS A 87 -6.10 20.77 -4.44
N HIS A 88 -5.58 19.54 -4.51
CA HIS A 88 -6.40 18.33 -4.71
C HIS A 88 -6.71 17.59 -3.39
N PRO A 89 -7.84 17.88 -2.72
CA PRO A 89 -8.07 17.45 -1.34
C PRO A 89 -8.11 15.96 -1.10
N ASN A 90 -8.60 15.19 -2.06
CA ASN A 90 -8.83 13.75 -1.89
C ASN A 90 -7.64 12.89 -2.37
N LEU A 91 -6.67 13.50 -3.04
CA LEU A 91 -5.52 12.81 -3.62
C LEU A 91 -4.21 13.20 -2.93
N THR A 92 -4.18 14.35 -2.27
CA THR A 92 -3.00 14.89 -1.60
C THR A 92 -3.06 14.57 -0.10
N THR A 93 -2.55 13.39 0.25
CA THR A 93 -2.51 12.85 1.61
C THR A 93 -1.10 12.36 1.92
N GLN A 94 -0.76 12.24 3.20
CA GLN A 94 0.52 11.67 3.62
C GLN A 94 0.72 10.26 3.08
N LYS A 95 -0.34 9.45 3.04
CA LYS A 95 -0.30 8.09 2.49
C LYS A 95 -0.01 8.06 1.00
N SER A 96 -0.66 8.87 0.18
CA SER A 96 -0.38 8.92 -1.26
C SER A 96 1.02 9.42 -1.54
N PHE A 97 1.47 10.47 -0.84
CA PHE A 97 2.84 10.98 -0.91
C PHE A 97 3.87 9.89 -0.58
N TYR A 98 3.70 9.20 0.55
CA TYR A 98 4.60 8.13 0.94
C TYR A 98 4.65 7.01 -0.10
N VAL A 99 3.49 6.59 -0.63
CA VAL A 99 3.43 5.53 -1.64
C VAL A 99 4.10 5.96 -2.94
N GLU A 100 4.03 7.23 -3.35
CA GLU A 100 4.72 7.74 -4.54
C GLU A 100 6.24 7.71 -4.39
N ILE A 101 6.74 8.33 -3.31
CA ILE A 101 8.18 8.51 -3.10
C ILE A 101 8.88 7.18 -2.78
N SER A 102 8.23 6.27 -2.04
CA SER A 102 8.81 4.97 -1.68
C SER A 102 8.98 3.99 -2.84
N ARG A 103 8.51 4.32 -4.06
CA ARG A 103 8.77 3.48 -5.26
C ARG A 103 10.14 3.69 -5.87
N ALA A 104 10.79 4.83 -5.58
CA ALA A 104 12.13 5.13 -6.06
C ALA A 104 13.17 4.31 -5.28
N ARG A 105 14.06 3.63 -5.99
CA ARG A 105 15.24 3.01 -5.40
C ARG A 105 16.34 4.04 -5.16
N ASP A 106 16.58 4.91 -6.14
CA ASP A 106 17.76 5.77 -6.17
C ASP A 106 17.40 7.25 -6.03
N ARG A 107 16.44 7.76 -6.82
CA ARG A 107 16.06 9.19 -6.81
C ARG A 107 14.55 9.40 -6.90
N ALA A 108 14.03 10.30 -6.07
CA ALA A 108 12.66 10.79 -6.16
C ALA A 108 12.65 12.32 -6.32
N GLU A 109 11.82 12.81 -7.22
CA GLU A 109 11.58 14.24 -7.46
C GLU A 109 10.08 14.51 -7.35
N LEU A 110 9.70 15.56 -6.62
CA LEU A 110 8.31 15.97 -6.40
C LEU A 110 8.06 17.29 -7.11
N VAL A 111 7.11 17.29 -8.05
CA VAL A 111 6.61 18.48 -8.74
C VAL A 111 5.27 18.86 -8.13
N THR A 112 5.13 20.13 -7.74
CA THR A 112 3.92 20.65 -7.11
C THR A 112 3.67 22.09 -7.52
N ASP A 113 2.42 22.55 -7.41
CA ASP A 113 2.01 23.92 -7.68
C ASP A 113 2.39 24.88 -6.54
N ASP A 114 2.35 24.43 -5.28
CA ASP A 114 2.79 25.21 -4.11
C ASP A 114 3.38 24.30 -3.01
N ALA A 115 4.70 24.37 -2.82
CA ALA A 115 5.41 23.53 -1.85
C ALA A 115 5.09 23.87 -0.38
N ALA A 116 4.70 25.11 -0.08
CA ALA A 116 4.35 25.52 1.28
C ALA A 116 2.95 25.00 1.65
N GLU A 117 1.98 25.18 0.76
CA GLU A 117 0.61 24.68 0.93
C GLU A 117 0.60 23.14 0.98
N LEU A 118 1.36 22.49 0.09
CA LEU A 118 1.50 21.04 0.06
C LEU A 118 1.98 20.48 1.41
N ARG A 119 3.00 21.10 2.01
CA ARG A 119 3.55 20.68 3.31
C ARG A 119 2.50 20.77 4.41
N VAL A 120 1.79 21.89 4.51
CA VAL A 120 0.72 22.09 5.51
C VAL A 120 -0.35 21.01 5.34
N ARG A 121 -0.72 20.72 4.10
CA ARG A 121 -1.73 19.71 3.80
C ARG A 121 -1.29 18.29 4.16
N LEU A 122 -0.07 17.90 3.79
CA LEU A 122 0.47 16.58 4.12
C LEU A 122 0.60 16.36 5.63
N GLN A 123 0.84 17.42 6.40
CA GLN A 123 0.85 17.36 7.87
C GLN A 123 -0.56 17.17 8.45
N ALA A 124 -1.60 17.73 7.82
CA ALA A 124 -2.97 17.65 8.30
C ALA A 124 -3.74 16.41 7.83
N ALA A 125 -3.42 15.87 6.65
CA ALA A 125 -4.19 14.82 6.00
C ALA A 125 -3.42 13.48 5.98
N THR A 126 -3.64 12.62 6.97
CA THR A 126 -2.98 11.30 7.06
C THR A 126 -3.36 10.38 5.89
N GLY A 127 -4.61 10.44 5.42
CA GLY A 127 -5.14 9.55 4.39
C GLY A 127 -5.60 8.19 4.93
N GLU A 128 -5.74 8.06 6.25
CA GLU A 128 -6.42 6.93 6.87
C GLU A 128 -7.93 7.03 6.63
N ARG A 129 -8.53 5.91 6.23
CA ARG A 129 -9.98 5.77 6.17
C ARG A 129 -10.41 4.96 7.38
N ILE A 130 -11.16 5.57 8.28
CA ILE A 130 -11.77 4.87 9.41
C ILE A 130 -12.66 3.77 8.83
N ALA A 131 -12.35 2.52 9.15
CA ALA A 131 -13.17 1.41 8.71
C ALA A 131 -14.54 1.48 9.40
N ALA A 132 -15.62 1.04 8.75
CA ALA A 132 -16.94 0.97 9.37
C ALA A 132 -16.93 0.14 10.67
N LEU A 133 -15.98 -0.80 10.78
CA LEU A 133 -15.76 -1.63 11.96
C LEU A 133 -15.08 -0.89 13.13
N GLU A 134 -14.34 0.18 12.85
CA GLU A 134 -13.69 1.02 13.87
C GLU A 134 -14.66 2.09 14.39
N GLY A 135 -15.50 2.65 13.52
CA GLY A 135 -16.51 3.66 13.90
C GLY A 135 -17.61 3.15 14.85
N ILE A 136 -17.95 1.86 14.78
CA ILE A 136 -18.88 1.22 15.73
C ILE A 136 -18.29 1.11 17.16
N GLY A 137 -16.97 1.05 17.30
CA GLY A 137 -16.28 0.98 18.59
C GLY A 137 -16.21 2.32 19.32
N GLU A 138 -16.27 3.44 18.59
CA GLU A 138 -16.27 4.79 19.16
C GLU A 138 -17.66 5.21 19.66
N MET A 139 -18.74 4.85 18.97
CA MET A 139 -20.12 5.15 19.43
C MET A 139 -20.47 4.50 20.79
N GLN A 140 -19.84 3.38 21.16
CA GLN A 140 -20.09 2.74 22.46
C GLN A 140 -19.33 3.38 23.62
N ARG A 141 -18.35 4.26 23.35
CA ARG A 141 -17.54 4.91 24.40
C ARG A 141 -18.11 6.27 24.84
N GLU A 142 -19.05 6.84 24.08
CA GLU A 142 -19.62 8.17 24.35
C GLU A 142 -21.12 8.14 24.66
N THR A 143 -21.50 7.75 25.88
CA THR A 143 -22.67 8.29 26.65
C THR A 143 -22.59 7.84 28.13
N PRO A 144 -23.06 8.62 29.13
CA PRO A 144 -22.22 9.52 29.93
C PRO A 144 -22.24 9.27 31.46
N HIS A 145 -21.30 9.89 32.17
CA HIS A 145 -21.17 9.81 33.64
C HIS A 145 -22.13 10.76 34.39
N ARG A 146 -22.94 10.16 35.29
CA ARG A 146 -23.49 10.63 36.59
C ARG A 146 -24.23 11.97 36.70
N SER A 147 -25.50 11.89 37.13
CA SER A 147 -26.14 12.85 38.04
C SER A 147 -26.60 12.13 39.31
N GLY A 148 -26.14 12.59 40.47
CA GLY A 148 -26.30 11.93 41.76
C GLY A 148 -27.69 12.05 42.39
N VAL A 149 -27.97 11.12 43.30
CA VAL A 149 -28.93 11.32 44.40
C VAL A 149 -28.28 10.77 45.66
N ALA A 150 -28.01 11.67 46.60
CA ALA A 150 -27.56 11.33 47.94
C ALA A 150 -28.71 10.62 48.69
N VAL A 151 -28.43 9.44 49.25
CA VAL A 151 -29.27 8.85 50.30
C VAL A 151 -28.38 8.53 51.49
N THR A 152 -28.49 9.35 52.51
CA THR A 152 -27.96 9.09 53.84
C THR A 152 -28.74 7.90 54.43
N ASN A 153 -28.08 6.89 54.99
CA ASN A 153 -28.76 6.08 55.98
C ASN A 153 -27.89 5.79 57.21
N ARG A 154 -28.58 6.00 58.33
CA ARG A 154 -28.14 6.17 59.70
C ARG A 154 -27.80 4.79 60.28
N ARG A 155 -26.72 4.73 61.06
CA ARG A 155 -26.32 3.53 61.82
C ARG A 155 -27.31 3.34 62.98
N ASP A 156 -27.95 2.19 63.03
CA ASP A 156 -28.50 1.62 64.27
C ASP A 156 -27.95 0.19 64.39
N GLY A 157 -27.30 -0.08 65.52
CA GLY A 157 -26.66 -1.36 65.81
C GLY A 157 -27.61 -2.39 66.40
N ARG A 158 -27.20 -3.66 66.34
CA ARG A 158 -27.29 -4.68 67.42
C ARG A 158 -26.64 -6.00 66.97
N HIS A 159 -25.55 -6.35 67.69
CA HIS A 159 -25.12 -7.64 68.24
C HIS A 159 -25.31 -8.99 67.51
N ALA A 160 -24.17 -9.72 67.38
CA ALA A 160 -23.85 -11.09 67.87
C ALA A 160 -23.02 -11.87 66.83
N GLU A 161 -22.10 -12.79 67.09
CA GLU A 161 -21.19 -13.14 68.20
C GLU A 161 -20.17 -14.15 67.58
N LEU A 162 -18.93 -14.11 68.08
CA LEU A 162 -17.75 -15.01 68.02
C LEU A 162 -17.79 -16.36 67.23
N VAL A 163 -16.66 -16.74 66.61
CA VAL A 163 -15.69 -17.77 67.09
C VAL A 163 -14.54 -17.95 66.07
N ALA A 164 -13.31 -18.12 66.59
CA ALA A 164 -12.04 -18.31 65.90
C ALA A 164 -11.79 -19.77 65.44
N GLY A 165 -10.91 -19.97 64.46
CA GLY A 165 -10.36 -21.28 64.11
C GLY A 165 -9.23 -21.24 63.08
N ASP A 166 -8.00 -21.51 63.54
CA ASP A 166 -6.75 -21.66 62.79
C ASP A 166 -6.77 -22.82 61.77
N GLY A 167 -5.93 -22.73 60.73
CA GLY A 167 -5.64 -23.87 59.86
C GLY A 167 -4.67 -23.60 58.70
N VAL A 168 -3.37 -23.58 58.98
CA VAL A 168 -2.29 -23.69 57.97
C VAL A 168 -2.19 -25.14 57.48
N ARG A 169 -2.28 -25.41 56.16
CA ARG A 169 -1.60 -26.54 55.46
C ARG A 169 -1.31 -26.24 53.98
N LYS A 170 -0.29 -26.94 53.49
CA LYS A 170 0.59 -26.73 52.32
C LYS A 170 0.37 -27.81 51.26
N GLY A 171 0.63 -27.49 49.98
CA GLY A 171 0.85 -28.41 48.84
C GLY A 171 0.64 -27.64 47.53
N ARG A 172 1.67 -27.21 46.77
CA ARG A 172 2.73 -27.89 46.00
C ARG A 172 2.21 -28.67 44.78
N GLU A 173 2.59 -28.19 43.58
CA GLU A 173 3.14 -28.90 42.39
C GLU A 173 2.96 -27.97 41.16
N ASP A 174 4.01 -27.33 40.62
CA ASP A 174 5.11 -27.82 39.77
C ASP A 174 4.69 -28.28 38.36
N ALA A 175 5.05 -27.46 37.35
CA ALA A 175 5.49 -27.77 35.97
C ALA A 175 5.22 -26.52 35.10
N GLY A 176 6.17 -25.76 34.55
CA GLY A 176 7.51 -26.10 34.10
C GLY A 176 7.48 -26.49 32.61
N ARG A 177 7.66 -25.51 31.69
CA ARG A 177 8.62 -25.63 30.58
C ARG A 177 8.66 -24.40 29.65
N SER A 178 9.88 -23.89 29.56
CA SER A 178 10.46 -23.00 28.56
C SER A 178 10.72 -23.69 27.22
N ALA A 179 10.53 -22.97 26.13
CA ALA A 179 11.26 -23.04 24.86
C ALA A 179 10.78 -21.81 24.05
N GLY A 180 11.58 -20.98 23.39
CA GLY A 180 12.92 -21.12 22.84
C GLY A 180 12.86 -20.38 21.50
N THR A 181 13.42 -19.16 21.44
CA THR A 181 13.46 -18.32 20.23
C THR A 181 14.59 -18.80 19.32
N PRO A 182 14.37 -19.04 18.02
CA PRO A 182 15.47 -19.27 17.09
C PRO A 182 15.95 -17.95 16.46
N GLU A 183 17.27 -17.73 16.50
CA GLU A 183 17.98 -16.72 15.71
C GLU A 183 18.12 -17.16 14.23
N PRO A 184 18.22 -16.21 13.27
CA PRO A 184 18.38 -16.53 11.86
C PRO A 184 19.84 -16.79 11.46
N VAL A 185 20.00 -17.83 10.63
CA VAL A 185 21.26 -18.32 10.06
C VAL A 185 21.79 -17.37 8.98
N VAL A 186 23.02 -16.87 9.16
CA VAL A 186 23.81 -16.16 8.15
C VAL A 186 24.35 -17.18 7.13
N ARG A 187 24.04 -16.99 5.84
CA ARG A 187 24.63 -17.77 4.74
C ARG A 187 25.80 -17.02 4.12
N ASP A 188 26.95 -17.67 4.17
CA ASP A 188 28.19 -17.35 3.49
C ASP A 188 28.02 -17.41 1.96
N ARG A 189 28.57 -16.43 1.24
CA ARG A 189 28.59 -16.38 -0.23
C ARG A 189 30.03 -16.63 -0.68
N GLY A 190 30.25 -17.85 -1.18
CA GLY A 190 31.49 -18.25 -1.84
C GLY A 190 31.82 -17.35 -3.04
N LYS A 191 33.11 -17.09 -3.18
CA LYS A 191 33.76 -16.46 -4.31
C LYS A 191 33.72 -17.42 -5.50
N ASP A 192 33.24 -16.96 -6.64
CA ASP A 192 33.67 -17.44 -7.96
C ASP A 192 33.69 -16.23 -8.90
N GLY A 193 34.90 -15.77 -9.21
CA GLY A 193 35.14 -14.85 -10.30
C GLY A 193 35.38 -15.64 -11.58
N MET A 194 34.65 -15.33 -12.64
CA MET A 194 35.06 -15.64 -14.01
C MET A 194 35.07 -14.36 -14.82
N ASP A 195 36.29 -14.05 -15.24
CA ASP A 195 36.69 -13.08 -16.25
C ASP A 195 36.32 -13.62 -17.64
N LEU A 196 35.58 -12.84 -18.42
CA LEU A 196 35.46 -13.01 -19.86
C LEU A 196 35.37 -11.63 -20.50
N GLY A 197 36.53 -11.11 -20.88
CA GLY A 197 36.62 -10.06 -21.89
C GLY A 197 36.26 -10.62 -23.26
N ILE A 198 35.35 -9.95 -23.96
CA ILE A 198 35.50 -9.39 -25.31
C ILE A 198 34.58 -8.16 -25.38
#